data_AF-A0A1Q7IHR8-F1
#
_entry.id   AF-A0A1Q7IHR8-F1
#
_cell.length_a   1.000
_cell.length_b   1.000
_cell.length_c   1.000
_cell.angle_alpha   90.00
_cell.angle_beta   90.00
_cell.angle_gamma   90.00
#
_symmetry.space_group_name_H-M   'P 1'
#
loop_
_entity.id
_entity.type
_entity.pdbx_description
1 polymer ?
#
loop_
_entity_poly.entity_id
_entity_poly.type
_entity_poly.pdbx_seq_one_letter_code
_entity_poly.pdbx_strand_id
1 'polypeptide(L)'
;MNVIMRLLPGSSIRARLLAACCGLALLTALVGGVGSGGFATMNAAFQQAANENLPAVSHLLQADRDMQRALVAQRTLMFMKSDSLAAQEQMKSYTSSMLQITEHWKAYVAFPAHAGEAKLRAEFEAARAEWERSAGEVVKLLAQDSTDARKHAIDVSLNEGAEKFEKARTVLRSLSDMHLSAAASSVKTEEARAATIRWWMFIGIAAALASALTVSLLLARSISRPLAETVDLLRDIAEGEGDLTKRLTVQSKDEIGELASSFNTFMDTLTTIIGSARLTATHVTGAPQQFLGATGQLASGTQEQAASGSTAGTEGTKRQERRRMRAEDPGLAEFIETLTVKGTNGHTHGNGHSHNGFEEL
;
A
#
# COMPACT_ATOMS: atom_id res chain seq x y z
N MET A 1 19.34 3.46 9.95
CA MET A 1 18.39 2.84 10.90
C MET A 1 17.11 3.67 10.92
N ASN A 2 16.08 3.19 10.21
CA ASN A 2 14.65 3.51 10.34
C ASN A 2 14.10 4.93 10.15
N VAL A 3 13.89 5.34 8.89
CA VAL A 3 13.07 6.52 8.55
C VAL A 3 11.57 6.29 8.76
N ILE A 4 11.06 5.06 8.53
CA ILE A 4 9.63 4.75 8.69
C ILE A 4 9.22 4.47 10.14
N MET A 5 10.12 3.93 10.98
CA MET A 5 9.86 3.78 12.42
C MET A 5 9.74 5.16 13.13
N ARG A 6 10.20 6.24 12.45
CA ARG A 6 9.98 7.64 12.83
C ARG A 6 8.65 8.23 12.34
N LEU A 7 8.04 7.67 11.29
CA LEU A 7 6.81 8.22 10.69
C LEU A 7 5.54 7.80 11.43
N LEU A 8 5.54 6.66 12.14
CA LEU A 8 4.38 6.20 12.92
C LEU A 8 4.76 5.50 14.24
N PRO A 9 5.51 6.16 15.15
CA PRO A 9 5.83 5.58 16.46
C PRO A 9 4.56 5.33 17.28
N GLY A 10 4.33 4.08 17.70
CA GLY A 10 3.15 3.68 18.50
C GLY A 10 1.87 3.39 17.70
N SER A 11 1.94 3.33 16.37
CA SER A 11 0.78 2.97 15.53
C SER A 11 0.41 1.49 15.61
N SER A 12 -0.87 1.17 15.45
CA SER A 12 -1.35 -0.22 15.34
C SER A 12 -0.77 -0.96 14.13
N ILE A 13 -0.66 -2.29 14.22
CA ILE A 13 -0.30 -3.19 13.11
C ILE A 13 -1.21 -2.91 11.91
N ARG A 14 -2.52 -2.76 12.17
CA ARG A 14 -3.52 -2.46 11.13
C ARG A 14 -3.20 -1.14 10.41
N ALA A 15 -2.85 -0.09 11.14
CA ALA A 15 -2.52 1.21 10.55
C ALA A 15 -1.28 1.11 9.65
N ARG A 16 -0.25 0.35 10.05
CA ARG A 16 0.97 0.15 9.24
C ARG A 16 0.68 -0.61 7.96
N LEU A 17 -0.11 -1.70 8.03
CA LEU A 17 -0.50 -2.49 6.87
C LEU A 17 -1.33 -1.65 5.89
N LEU A 18 -2.30 -0.89 6.39
CA LEU A 18 -3.10 0.00 5.54
C LEU A 18 -2.24 1.10 4.90
N ALA A 19 -1.35 1.73 5.67
CA ALA A 19 -0.45 2.75 5.14
C ALA A 19 0.49 2.20 4.05
N ALA A 20 1.03 1.00 4.26
CA ALA A 20 1.84 0.28 3.27
C ALA A 20 1.07 0.02 1.97
N CYS A 21 -0.12 -0.58 2.08
CA CYS A 21 -0.96 -0.90 0.92
C CYS A 21 -1.41 0.37 0.18
N CYS A 22 -1.86 1.39 0.91
CA CYS A 22 -2.27 2.67 0.32
C CYS A 22 -1.10 3.37 -0.37
N GLY A 23 0.09 3.39 0.24
CA GLY A 23 1.28 3.97 -0.35
C GLY A 23 1.69 3.27 -1.65
N LEU A 24 1.66 1.94 -1.67
CA LEU A 24 1.97 1.18 -2.88
C LEU A 24 0.92 1.40 -3.98
N ALA A 25 -0.37 1.41 -3.62
CA ALA A 25 -1.48 1.68 -4.54
C ALA A 25 -1.40 3.11 -5.13
N LEU A 26 -1.03 4.10 -4.32
CA LEU A 26 -0.80 5.46 -4.79
C LEU A 26 0.37 5.53 -5.77
N LEU A 27 1.47 4.83 -5.50
CA LEU A 27 2.62 4.79 -6.41
C LEU A 27 2.26 4.13 -7.75
N THR A 28 1.55 3.00 -7.75
CA THR A 28 1.09 2.37 -8.99
C THR A 28 0.08 3.24 -9.74
N ALA A 29 -0.83 3.93 -9.04
CA ALA A 29 -1.74 4.88 -9.65
C ALA A 29 -1.00 6.06 -10.30
N LEU A 30 0.04 6.59 -9.65
CA LEU A 30 0.89 7.66 -10.22
C LEU A 30 1.62 7.19 -11.48
N VAL A 31 2.23 6.00 -11.45
CA VAL A 31 2.90 5.43 -12.64
C VAL A 31 1.91 5.21 -13.77
N GLY A 32 0.72 4.68 -13.46
CA GLY A 32 -0.36 4.52 -14.42
C GLY A 32 -0.84 5.84 -15.02
N GLY A 33 -0.96 6.89 -14.20
CA GLY A 33 -1.34 8.23 -14.64
C GLY A 33 -0.33 8.87 -15.59
N VAL A 34 0.97 8.76 -15.28
CA VAL A 34 2.06 9.23 -16.16
C VAL A 34 2.04 8.47 -17.49
N GLY A 35 1.89 7.14 -17.45
CA GLY A 35 1.81 6.32 -18.66
C GLY A 35 0.59 6.67 -19.52
N SER A 36 -0.58 6.85 -18.89
CA SER A 36 -1.82 7.22 -19.58
C SER A 36 -1.74 8.61 -20.22
N GLY A 37 -1.19 9.60 -19.52
CA GLY A 37 -0.97 10.94 -20.06
C GLY A 37 -0.03 10.94 -21.28
N GLY A 38 1.06 10.17 -21.21
CA GLY A 38 1.99 10.01 -22.34
C GLY A 38 1.37 9.30 -23.54
N PHE A 39 0.54 8.28 -23.29
CA PHE A 39 -0.19 7.60 -24.36
C PHE A 39 -1.20 8.53 -25.02
N ALA A 40 -1.90 9.38 -24.25
CA ALA A 40 -2.85 10.34 -24.77
C ALA A 40 -2.19 11.37 -25.71
N THR A 41 -1.01 11.90 -25.38
CA THR A 41 -0.31 12.84 -26.27
C THR A 41 0.18 12.17 -27.55
N MET A 42 0.73 10.96 -27.43
CA MET A 42 1.19 10.18 -28.59
C MET A 42 0.03 9.83 -29.53
N ASN A 43 -1.12 9.45 -28.96
CA ASN A 43 -2.34 9.20 -29.71
C ASN A 43 -2.85 10.48 -30.40
N ALA A 44 -2.83 11.63 -29.73
CA ALA A 44 -3.24 12.90 -30.34
C ALA A 44 -2.36 13.28 -31.55
N ALA A 45 -1.03 13.14 -31.42
CA ALA A 45 -0.11 13.40 -32.53
C ALA A 45 -0.30 12.42 -33.69
N PHE A 46 -0.56 11.15 -33.40
CA PHE A 46 -0.90 10.15 -34.42
C PHE A 46 -2.20 10.51 -35.14
N GLN A 47 -3.26 10.88 -34.41
CA GLN A 47 -4.54 11.27 -35.00
C GLN A 47 -4.38 12.52 -35.87
N GLN A 48 -3.60 13.51 -35.45
CA GLN A 48 -3.31 14.70 -36.26
C GLN A 48 -2.56 14.33 -37.56
N ALA A 49 -1.56 13.46 -37.50
CA ALA A 49 -0.87 13.01 -38.70
C ALA A 49 -1.78 12.20 -39.64
N ALA A 50 -2.53 11.23 -39.09
CA ALA A 50 -3.32 10.28 -39.85
C ALA A 50 -4.62 10.85 -40.42
N ASN A 51 -5.30 11.73 -39.67
CA ASN A 51 -6.62 12.23 -40.04
C ASN A 51 -6.62 13.69 -40.52
N GLU A 52 -5.54 14.45 -40.32
CA GLU A 52 -5.46 15.84 -40.77
C GLU A 52 -4.38 16.00 -41.83
N ASN A 53 -3.10 15.84 -41.48
CA ASN A 53 -1.99 16.16 -42.38
C ASN A 53 -1.93 15.24 -43.61
N LEU A 54 -2.05 13.92 -43.44
CA LEU A 54 -1.96 12.99 -44.57
C LEU A 54 -3.13 13.12 -45.56
N PRO A 55 -4.40 13.20 -45.11
CA PRO A 55 -5.52 13.50 -46.01
C PRO A 55 -5.40 14.87 -46.69
N ALA A 56 -4.93 15.91 -45.98
CA ALA A 56 -4.69 17.22 -46.57
C ALA A 56 -3.65 17.15 -47.72
N VAL A 57 -2.51 16.50 -47.49
CA VAL A 57 -1.50 16.24 -48.54
C VAL A 57 -2.09 15.44 -49.69
N SER A 58 -2.90 14.42 -49.39
CA SER A 58 -3.58 13.62 -50.43
C SER A 58 -4.45 14.51 -51.33
N HIS A 59 -5.26 15.40 -50.79
CA HIS A 59 -6.08 16.31 -51.58
C HIS A 59 -5.23 17.29 -52.41
N LEU A 60 -4.14 17.81 -51.87
CA LEU A 60 -3.21 18.66 -52.61
C LEU A 60 -2.57 17.92 -53.79
N LEU A 61 -2.11 16.68 -53.59
CA LEU A 61 -1.54 15.85 -54.65
C LEU A 61 -2.58 15.46 -55.72
N GLN A 62 -3.82 15.21 -55.30
CA GLN A 62 -4.92 14.93 -56.23
C GLN A 62 -5.25 16.16 -57.08
N ALA A 63 -5.27 17.36 -56.48
CA ALA A 63 -5.43 18.60 -57.22
C ALA A 63 -4.28 18.84 -58.21
N ASP A 64 -3.02 18.58 -57.82
CA ASP A 64 -1.85 18.69 -58.71
C ASP A 64 -1.96 17.75 -59.92
N ARG A 65 -2.37 16.50 -59.66
CA ARG A 65 -2.60 15.50 -60.70
C ARG A 65 -3.70 15.94 -61.67
N ASP A 66 -4.80 16.49 -61.17
CA ASP A 66 -5.90 16.92 -62.03
C ASP A 66 -5.58 18.22 -62.79
N MET A 67 -4.75 19.11 -62.22
CA MET A 67 -4.13 20.23 -62.94
C MET A 67 -3.31 19.71 -64.13
N GLN A 68 -2.45 18.71 -63.91
CA GLN A 68 -1.68 18.07 -64.97
C GLN A 68 -2.57 17.41 -66.03
N ARG A 69 -3.60 16.66 -65.61
CA ARG A 69 -4.54 16.02 -66.52
C ARG A 69 -5.30 17.05 -67.37
N ALA A 70 -5.72 18.16 -66.77
CA ALA A 70 -6.37 19.25 -67.49
C ALA A 70 -5.41 19.88 -68.53
N LEU A 71 -4.17 20.16 -68.15
CA LEU A 71 -3.17 20.74 -69.05
C LEU A 71 -2.87 19.80 -70.23
N VAL A 72 -2.69 18.51 -69.96
CA VAL A 72 -2.46 17.49 -71.01
C VAL A 72 -3.66 17.40 -71.94
N ALA A 73 -4.89 17.27 -71.42
CA ALA A 73 -6.10 17.19 -72.24
C ALA A 73 -6.26 18.44 -73.13
N GLN A 74 -6.04 19.63 -72.57
CA GLN A 74 -6.06 20.88 -73.33
C GLN A 74 -5.02 20.91 -74.44
N ARG A 75 -3.77 20.53 -74.15
CA ARG A 75 -2.70 20.51 -75.14
C ARG A 75 -2.95 19.45 -76.22
N THR A 76 -3.55 18.32 -75.87
CA THR A 76 -3.97 17.30 -76.84
C THR A 76 -5.04 17.81 -77.80
N LEU A 77 -6.00 18.62 -77.33
CA LEU A 77 -7.02 19.25 -78.19
C LEU A 77 -6.42 20.12 -79.30
N MET A 78 -5.23 20.68 -79.11
CA MET A 78 -4.53 21.49 -80.12
C MET A 78 -4.16 20.69 -81.38
N PHE A 79 -4.17 19.37 -81.33
CA PHE A 79 -3.83 18.50 -82.46
C PHE A 79 -5.06 17.78 -83.05
N MET A 80 -6.26 18.11 -82.59
CA MET A 80 -7.51 17.46 -82.99
C MET A 80 -8.46 18.45 -83.69
N LYS A 81 -9.28 17.93 -84.61
CA LYS A 81 -10.45 18.66 -85.13
C LYS A 81 -11.53 18.74 -84.08
N SER A 82 -12.18 19.91 -83.99
CA SER A 82 -13.13 20.24 -82.92
C SER A 82 -14.34 19.30 -82.86
N ASP A 83 -14.79 18.78 -84.01
CA ASP A 83 -15.95 17.91 -84.17
C ASP A 83 -15.65 16.40 -83.95
N SER A 84 -14.38 16.02 -83.84
CA SER A 84 -13.98 14.62 -83.71
C SER A 84 -14.39 14.02 -82.36
N LEU A 85 -14.76 12.73 -82.35
CA LEU A 85 -15.06 11.99 -81.12
C LEU A 85 -13.89 12.04 -80.11
N ALA A 86 -12.65 11.99 -80.60
CA ALA A 86 -11.46 12.10 -79.77
C ALA A 86 -11.38 13.48 -79.08
N ALA A 87 -11.70 14.57 -79.79
CA ALA A 87 -11.73 15.90 -79.20
C ALA A 87 -12.84 16.04 -78.15
N GLN A 88 -14.02 15.46 -78.39
CA GLN A 88 -15.11 15.46 -77.40
C GLN A 88 -14.69 14.75 -76.10
N GLU A 89 -14.00 13.61 -76.19
CA GLU A 89 -13.51 12.89 -75.00
C GLU A 89 -12.41 13.68 -74.27
N GLN A 90 -11.48 14.32 -75.01
CA GLN A 90 -10.48 15.19 -74.37
C GLN A 90 -11.11 16.41 -73.72
N MET A 91 -12.14 17.01 -74.33
CA MET A 91 -12.88 18.13 -73.73
C MET A 91 -13.59 17.71 -72.44
N LYS A 92 -14.16 16.50 -72.41
CA LYS A 92 -14.75 15.90 -71.21
C LYS A 92 -13.70 15.67 -70.13
N SER A 93 -12.54 15.13 -70.48
CA SER A 93 -11.41 14.95 -69.56
C SER A 93 -10.93 16.28 -68.97
N TYR A 94 -10.77 17.30 -69.81
CA TYR A 94 -10.44 18.67 -69.38
C TYR A 94 -11.46 19.22 -68.40
N THR A 95 -12.74 19.23 -68.78
CA THR A 95 -13.82 19.80 -67.96
C THR A 95 -13.99 19.07 -66.62
N SER A 96 -13.93 17.73 -66.65
CA SER A 96 -13.95 16.91 -65.43
C SER A 96 -12.77 17.21 -64.52
N SER A 97 -11.56 17.33 -65.08
CA SER A 97 -10.37 17.64 -64.29
C SER A 97 -10.45 19.03 -63.66
N MET A 98 -10.95 20.05 -64.38
CA MET A 98 -11.18 21.39 -63.84
C MET A 98 -12.16 21.40 -62.66
N LEU A 99 -13.20 20.56 -62.71
CA LEU A 99 -14.12 20.35 -61.59
C LEU A 99 -13.40 19.68 -60.40
N GLN A 100 -12.66 18.59 -60.65
CA GLN A 100 -11.97 17.82 -59.60
C GLN A 100 -10.92 18.66 -58.87
N ILE A 101 -10.20 19.56 -59.56
CA ILE A 101 -9.28 20.52 -58.92
C ILE A 101 -10.03 21.35 -57.87
N THR A 102 -11.22 21.84 -58.21
CA THR A 102 -12.04 22.66 -57.30
C THR A 102 -12.56 21.84 -56.11
N GLU A 103 -13.01 20.61 -56.35
CA GLU A 103 -13.48 19.72 -55.28
C GLU A 103 -12.36 19.30 -54.33
N HIS A 104 -11.18 18.94 -54.85
CA HIS A 104 -10.02 18.62 -54.04
C HIS A 104 -9.50 19.83 -53.26
N TRP A 105 -9.51 21.03 -53.87
CA TRP A 105 -9.17 22.26 -53.16
C TRP A 105 -10.15 22.55 -52.02
N LYS A 106 -11.45 22.42 -52.26
CA LYS A 106 -12.49 22.62 -51.24
C LYS A 106 -12.36 21.62 -50.09
N ALA A 107 -12.10 20.35 -50.40
CA ALA A 107 -11.87 19.32 -49.40
C ALA A 107 -10.61 19.62 -48.57
N TYR A 108 -9.53 20.10 -49.20
CA TYR A 108 -8.32 20.52 -48.52
C TYR A 108 -8.53 21.72 -47.59
N VAL A 109 -9.24 22.76 -48.03
CA VAL A 109 -9.47 23.97 -47.23
C VAL A 109 -10.32 23.69 -45.98
N ALA A 110 -11.09 22.61 -45.97
CA ALA A 110 -11.86 22.16 -44.80
C ALA A 110 -10.99 21.66 -43.64
N PHE A 111 -9.71 21.32 -43.88
CA PHE A 111 -8.78 20.94 -42.82
C PHE A 111 -8.28 22.18 -42.04
N PRO A 112 -8.00 22.03 -40.74
CA PRO A 112 -7.39 23.08 -39.93
C PRO A 112 -6.13 23.65 -40.58
N ALA A 113 -6.00 24.98 -40.59
CA ALA A 113 -4.85 25.65 -41.17
C ALA A 113 -3.69 25.72 -40.18
N HIS A 114 -2.47 25.42 -40.65
CA HIS A 114 -1.23 25.66 -39.93
C HIS A 114 -0.88 27.15 -39.88
N ALA A 115 -0.01 27.53 -38.94
CA ALA A 115 0.51 28.90 -38.86
C ALA A 115 1.21 29.30 -40.17
N GLY A 116 0.76 30.40 -40.78
CA GLY A 116 1.28 30.89 -42.06
C GLY A 116 0.64 30.27 -43.31
N GLU A 117 -0.18 29.24 -43.17
CA GLU A 117 -0.83 28.56 -44.30
C GLU A 117 -1.84 29.45 -45.04
N ALA A 118 -2.53 30.35 -44.32
CA ALA A 118 -3.55 31.23 -44.89
C ALA A 118 -3.02 32.08 -46.06
N LYS A 119 -1.75 32.52 -45.97
CA LYS A 119 -1.11 33.28 -47.05
C LYS A 119 -0.91 32.42 -48.30
N LEU A 120 -0.40 31.21 -48.14
CA LEU A 120 -0.20 30.27 -49.25
C LEU A 120 -1.52 29.82 -49.87
N ARG A 121 -2.58 29.65 -49.08
CA ARG A 121 -3.93 29.37 -49.60
C ARG A 121 -4.42 30.49 -50.52
N ALA A 122 -4.30 31.74 -50.09
CA ALA A 122 -4.67 32.90 -50.91
C ALA A 122 -3.79 33.03 -52.17
N GLU A 123 -2.48 32.79 -52.04
CA GLU A 123 -1.55 32.79 -53.19
C GLU A 123 -1.90 31.71 -54.22
N PHE A 124 -2.29 30.50 -53.78
CA PHE A 124 -2.72 29.43 -54.67
C PHE A 124 -4.02 29.81 -55.38
N GLU A 125 -5.03 30.32 -54.66
CA GLU A 125 -6.30 30.71 -55.27
C GLU A 125 -6.12 31.78 -56.35
N ALA A 126 -5.28 32.79 -56.08
CA ALA A 126 -4.93 33.81 -57.06
C ALA A 126 -4.19 33.23 -58.27
N ALA A 127 -3.14 32.44 -58.05
CA ALA A 127 -2.36 31.82 -59.13
C ALA A 127 -3.21 30.83 -59.96
N ARG A 128 -4.08 30.06 -59.32
CA ARG A 128 -5.03 29.16 -59.96
C ARG A 128 -5.98 29.94 -60.85
N ALA A 129 -6.61 31.00 -60.34
CA ALA A 129 -7.54 31.82 -61.12
C ALA A 129 -6.87 32.46 -62.35
N GLU A 130 -5.60 32.89 -62.23
CA GLU A 130 -4.82 33.38 -63.37
C GLU A 130 -4.61 32.29 -64.43
N TRP A 131 -4.20 31.09 -64.02
CA TRP A 131 -4.02 29.95 -64.92
C TRP A 131 -5.34 29.53 -65.57
N GLU A 132 -6.43 29.37 -64.80
CA GLU A 132 -7.75 28.97 -65.30
C GLU A 132 -8.28 29.95 -66.35
N ARG A 133 -8.01 31.26 -66.19
CA ARG A 133 -8.36 32.27 -67.20
C ARG A 133 -7.63 32.03 -68.52
N SER A 134 -6.31 31.83 -68.46
CA SER A 134 -5.52 31.51 -69.67
C SER A 134 -5.92 30.18 -70.29
N ALA A 135 -6.24 29.18 -69.47
CA ALA A 135 -6.69 27.88 -69.95
C ALA A 135 -8.06 27.96 -70.63
N GLY A 136 -8.98 28.75 -70.08
CA GLY A 136 -10.28 29.01 -70.70
C GLY A 136 -10.18 29.76 -72.03
N GLU A 137 -9.21 30.66 -72.17
CA GLU A 137 -8.92 31.34 -73.43
C GLU A 137 -8.43 30.37 -74.50
N VAL A 138 -7.49 29.48 -74.16
CA VAL A 138 -7.00 28.43 -75.06
C VAL A 138 -8.16 27.57 -75.57
N VAL A 139 -9.07 27.14 -74.69
CA VAL A 139 -10.25 26.35 -75.10
C VAL A 139 -11.18 27.14 -76.01
N LYS A 140 -11.41 28.43 -75.74
CA LYS A 140 -12.22 29.30 -76.61
C LYS A 140 -11.60 29.49 -77.99
N LEU A 141 -10.27 29.63 -78.08
CA LEU A 141 -9.56 29.72 -79.36
C LEU A 141 -9.65 28.40 -80.15
N LEU A 142 -9.48 27.26 -79.48
CA LEU A 142 -9.59 25.94 -80.11
C LEU A 142 -11.00 25.65 -80.65
N ALA A 143 -12.05 26.19 -80.02
CA ALA A 143 -13.43 26.06 -80.49
C ALA A 143 -13.72 26.78 -81.82
N GLN A 144 -12.86 27.72 -82.25
CA GLN A 144 -13.01 28.41 -83.54
C GLN A 144 -12.58 27.54 -84.73
N ASP A 145 -11.86 26.45 -84.47
CA ASP A 145 -11.36 25.45 -85.43
C ASP A 145 -10.62 26.04 -86.66
N SER A 146 -9.97 27.19 -86.49
CA SER A 146 -9.16 27.84 -87.52
C SER A 146 -7.65 27.67 -87.23
N THR A 147 -6.84 27.69 -88.28
CA THR A 147 -5.38 27.58 -88.16
C THR A 147 -4.78 28.70 -87.32
N ASP A 148 -5.25 29.94 -87.50
CA ASP A 148 -4.72 31.10 -86.78
C ASP A 148 -5.13 31.10 -85.30
N ALA A 149 -6.38 30.72 -84.99
CA ALA A 149 -6.82 30.56 -83.60
C ALA A 149 -6.03 29.44 -82.90
N ARG A 150 -5.74 28.35 -83.61
CA ARG A 150 -4.93 27.24 -83.08
C ARG A 150 -3.47 27.65 -82.81
N LYS A 151 -2.85 28.44 -83.68
CA LYS A 151 -1.51 29.00 -83.43
C LYS A 151 -1.51 29.90 -82.19
N HIS A 152 -2.51 30.76 -82.05
CA HIS A 152 -2.65 31.62 -80.88
C HIS A 152 -2.88 30.81 -79.61
N ALA A 153 -3.71 29.76 -79.66
CA ALA A 153 -3.94 28.85 -78.53
C ALA A 153 -2.65 28.14 -78.08
N ILE A 154 -1.79 27.74 -79.02
CA ILE A 154 -0.48 27.15 -78.74
C ILE A 154 0.41 28.17 -78.03
N ASP A 155 0.50 29.39 -78.55
CA ASP A 155 1.32 30.46 -77.94
C ASP A 155 0.90 30.76 -76.50
N VAL A 156 -0.40 30.95 -76.27
CA VAL A 156 -0.96 31.19 -74.92
C VAL A 156 -0.69 30.02 -73.98
N SER A 157 -0.90 28.76 -74.41
CA SER A 157 -0.75 27.59 -73.52
C SER A 157 0.70 27.20 -73.21
N LEU A 158 1.62 27.44 -74.15
CA LEU A 158 3.02 27.04 -74.01
C LEU A 158 3.89 28.14 -73.38
N ASN A 159 3.47 29.40 -73.43
CA ASN A 159 4.18 30.54 -72.83
C ASN A 159 3.47 30.99 -71.54
N GLU A 160 2.68 32.06 -71.60
CA GLU A 160 2.04 32.68 -70.43
C GLU A 160 1.24 31.68 -69.57
N GLY A 161 0.51 30.77 -70.22
CA GLY A 161 -0.25 29.72 -69.55
C GLY A 161 0.62 28.71 -68.81
N ALA A 162 1.81 28.39 -69.34
CA ALA A 162 2.77 27.49 -68.71
C ALA A 162 3.40 28.12 -67.47
N GLU A 163 3.75 29.41 -67.53
CA GLU A 163 4.27 30.16 -66.38
C GLU A 163 3.23 30.24 -65.24
N LYS A 164 1.98 30.59 -65.57
CA LYS A 164 0.87 30.63 -64.60
C LYS A 164 0.59 29.27 -63.97
N PHE A 165 0.65 28.22 -64.78
CA PHE A 165 0.49 26.84 -64.31
C PHE A 165 1.57 26.45 -63.30
N GLU A 166 2.85 26.69 -63.63
CA GLU A 166 3.96 26.35 -62.73
C GLU A 166 3.97 27.20 -61.45
N LYS A 167 3.54 28.47 -61.53
CA LYS A 167 3.31 29.31 -60.35
C LYS A 167 2.28 28.67 -59.41
N ALA A 168 1.12 28.26 -59.93
CA ALA A 168 0.09 27.60 -59.12
C ALA A 168 0.57 26.28 -58.52
N ARG A 169 1.23 25.41 -59.31
CA ARG A 169 1.80 24.15 -58.82
C ARG A 169 2.87 24.34 -57.74
N THR A 170 3.68 25.38 -57.86
CA THR A 170 4.72 25.67 -56.88
C THR A 170 4.12 26.01 -55.53
N VAL A 171 3.06 26.80 -55.48
CA VAL A 171 2.35 27.09 -54.22
C VAL A 171 1.72 25.81 -53.65
N LEU A 172 1.10 24.98 -54.49
CA LEU A 172 0.50 23.70 -54.07
C LEU A 172 1.54 22.73 -53.49
N ARG A 173 2.76 22.71 -54.06
CA ARG A 173 3.91 21.98 -53.52
C ARG A 173 4.33 22.53 -52.16
N SER A 174 4.45 23.86 -52.01
CA SER A 174 4.78 24.48 -50.72
C SER A 174 3.74 24.17 -49.63
N LEU A 175 2.46 24.13 -49.98
CA LEU A 175 1.41 23.68 -49.07
C LEU A 175 1.59 22.21 -48.67
N SER A 176 1.91 21.34 -49.63
CA SER A 176 2.14 19.91 -49.37
C SER A 176 3.35 19.70 -48.45
N ASP A 177 4.45 20.41 -48.73
CA ASP A 177 5.69 20.37 -47.94
C ASP A 177 5.47 20.88 -46.52
N MET A 178 4.63 21.90 -46.33
CA MET A 178 4.25 22.42 -45.01
C MET A 178 3.53 21.36 -44.18
N HIS A 179 2.51 20.69 -44.75
CA HIS A 179 1.77 19.63 -44.06
C HIS A 179 2.65 18.39 -43.77
N LEU A 180 3.52 18.02 -44.72
CA LEU A 180 4.47 16.91 -44.53
C LEU A 180 5.51 17.23 -43.45
N SER A 181 6.01 18.47 -43.41
CA SER A 181 6.94 18.94 -42.39
C SER A 181 6.28 19.05 -41.02
N ALA A 182 5.01 19.47 -40.95
CA ALA A 182 4.22 19.50 -39.72
C ALA A 182 4.01 18.07 -39.16
N ALA A 183 3.67 17.11 -40.02
CA ALA A 183 3.56 15.71 -39.63
C ALA A 183 4.91 15.15 -39.13
N ALA A 184 6.00 15.39 -39.85
CA ALA A 184 7.33 14.89 -39.49
C ALA A 184 7.89 15.55 -38.20
N SER A 185 7.66 16.85 -38.01
CA SER A 185 8.09 17.56 -36.80
C SER A 185 7.32 17.10 -35.57
N SER A 186 6.01 16.83 -35.71
CA SER A 186 5.18 16.26 -34.64
C SER A 186 5.72 14.90 -34.19
N VAL A 187 6.16 14.04 -35.11
CA VAL A 187 6.79 12.75 -34.76
C VAL A 187 8.09 12.98 -33.97
N LYS A 188 8.99 13.86 -34.42
CA LYS A 188 10.26 14.11 -33.74
C LYS A 188 10.08 14.68 -32.34
N THR A 189 9.15 15.62 -32.15
CA THR A 189 8.87 16.20 -30.83
C THR A 189 8.27 15.15 -29.89
N GLU A 190 7.44 14.25 -30.39
CA GLU A 190 6.84 13.20 -29.60
C GLU A 190 7.80 12.04 -29.31
N GLU A 191 8.76 11.72 -30.18
CA GLU A 191 9.83 10.76 -29.89
C GLU A 191 10.70 11.20 -28.71
N ALA A 192 11.08 12.49 -28.68
CA ALA A 192 11.84 13.06 -27.57
C ALA A 192 11.05 13.00 -26.27
N ARG A 193 9.75 13.34 -26.30
CA ARG A 193 8.85 13.24 -25.15
C ARG A 193 8.66 11.79 -24.70
N ALA A 194 8.47 10.86 -25.63
CA ALA A 194 8.33 9.43 -25.34
C ALA A 194 9.57 8.86 -24.67
N ALA A 195 10.77 9.29 -25.05
CA ALA A 195 12.01 8.94 -24.36
C ALA A 195 12.00 9.42 -22.89
N THR A 196 11.61 10.67 -22.65
CA THR A 196 11.50 11.22 -21.29
C THR A 196 10.44 10.49 -20.46
N ILE A 197 9.25 10.24 -21.01
CA ILE A 197 8.14 9.54 -20.34
C ILE A 197 8.55 8.10 -19.99
N ARG A 198 9.22 7.41 -20.90
CA ARG A 198 9.76 6.06 -20.67
C ARG A 198 10.76 6.02 -19.51
N TRP A 199 11.65 7.01 -19.40
CA TRP A 199 12.55 7.11 -18.25
C TRP A 199 11.80 7.34 -16.94
N TRP A 200 10.79 8.22 -16.93
CA TRP A 200 9.94 8.43 -15.76
C TRP A 200 9.16 7.18 -15.37
N MET A 201 8.70 6.38 -16.34
CA MET A 201 8.06 5.09 -16.08
C MET A 201 9.04 4.10 -15.44
N PHE A 202 10.27 3.97 -15.96
CA PHE A 202 11.28 3.10 -15.36
C PHE A 202 11.65 3.53 -13.94
N ILE A 203 11.84 4.83 -13.71
CA ILE A 203 12.10 5.38 -12.38
C ILE A 203 10.92 5.11 -11.44
N GLY A 204 9.69 5.30 -11.90
CA GLY A 204 8.48 5.03 -11.12
C GLY A 204 8.31 3.56 -10.75
N ILE A 205 8.55 2.64 -11.69
CA ILE A 205 8.53 1.19 -11.45
C ILE A 205 9.63 0.80 -10.46
N ALA A 206 10.85 1.30 -10.65
CA ALA A 206 11.96 1.04 -9.74
C ALA A 206 11.67 1.55 -8.33
N ALA A 207 11.08 2.74 -8.19
CA ALA A 207 10.65 3.31 -6.92
C ALA A 207 9.55 2.47 -6.26
N ALA A 208 8.56 2.00 -7.03
CA ALA A 208 7.51 1.12 -6.53
C ALA A 208 8.09 -0.20 -6.00
N LEU A 209 8.99 -0.85 -6.75
CA LEU A 209 9.67 -2.08 -6.33
C LEU A 209 10.54 -1.86 -5.08
N ALA A 210 11.34 -0.80 -5.06
CA ALA A 210 12.17 -0.46 -3.90
C ALA A 210 11.32 -0.19 -2.65
N SER A 211 10.19 0.50 -2.81
CA SER A 211 9.24 0.75 -1.71
C SER A 211 8.59 -0.54 -1.20
N ALA A 212 8.15 -1.43 -2.10
CA ALA A 212 7.55 -2.71 -1.76
C ALA A 212 8.54 -3.60 -1.00
N LEU A 213 9.80 -3.66 -1.45
CA LEU A 213 10.86 -4.41 -0.77
C LEU A 213 11.15 -3.83 0.62
N THR A 214 11.27 -2.49 0.72
CA THR A 214 11.53 -1.81 1.99
C THR A 214 10.40 -2.06 2.99
N VAL A 215 9.15 -1.89 2.56
CA VAL A 215 7.97 -2.15 3.39
C VAL A 215 7.89 -3.61 3.81
N SER A 216 8.14 -4.55 2.90
CA SER A 216 8.14 -5.99 3.21
C SER A 216 9.17 -6.34 4.29
N LEU A 217 10.40 -5.84 4.16
CA LEU A 217 11.45 -6.06 5.16
C LEU A 217 11.12 -5.42 6.52
N LEU A 218 10.45 -4.28 6.53
CA LEU A 218 10.00 -3.62 7.76
C LEU A 218 8.87 -4.38 8.45
N LEU A 219 7.89 -4.86 7.71
CA LEU A 219 6.80 -5.69 8.24
C LEU A 219 7.32 -7.02 8.76
N ALA A 220 8.24 -7.67 8.04
CA ALA A 220 8.89 -8.89 8.49
C ALA A 220 9.62 -8.71 9.84
N ARG A 221 10.32 -7.57 10.02
CA ARG A 221 11.02 -7.26 11.27
C ARG A 221 10.11 -6.83 12.41
N SER A 222 9.01 -6.12 12.13
CA SER A 222 8.15 -5.53 13.16
C SER A 222 6.96 -6.41 13.55
N ILE A 223 6.55 -7.36 12.71
CA ILE A 223 5.41 -8.24 12.95
C ILE A 223 5.88 -9.70 12.95
N SER A 224 6.42 -10.18 11.83
CA SER A 224 6.71 -11.61 11.67
C SER A 224 7.75 -12.12 12.67
N ARG A 225 8.80 -11.34 12.95
CA ARG A 225 9.85 -11.74 13.88
C ARG A 225 9.37 -11.80 15.34
N PRO A 226 8.74 -10.77 15.94
CA PRO A 226 8.22 -10.87 17.31
C PRO A 226 7.14 -11.94 17.49
N LEU A 227 6.32 -12.16 16.45
CA LEU A 227 5.32 -13.22 16.46
C LEU A 227 5.98 -14.61 16.45
N ALA A 228 7.03 -14.79 15.63
CA ALA A 228 7.83 -16.02 15.64
C ALA A 228 8.52 -16.25 16.99
N GLU A 229 9.10 -15.21 17.60
CA GLU A 229 9.71 -15.30 18.94
C GLU A 229 8.67 -15.74 20.01
N THR A 230 7.42 -15.26 19.90
CA THR A 230 6.32 -15.66 20.79
C THR A 230 5.93 -17.12 20.59
N VAL A 231 5.81 -17.56 19.32
CA VAL A 231 5.49 -18.95 18.97
C VAL A 231 6.59 -19.90 19.43
N ASP A 232 7.86 -19.54 19.21
CA ASP A 232 9.01 -20.35 19.62
C ASP A 232 9.06 -20.50 21.14
N LEU A 233 8.77 -19.42 21.89
CA LEU A 233 8.74 -19.48 23.35
C LEU A 233 7.59 -20.36 23.87
N LEU A 234 6.40 -20.24 23.29
CA LEU A 234 5.26 -21.09 23.62
C LEU A 234 5.56 -22.56 23.33
N ARG A 235 6.19 -22.85 22.18
CA ARG A 235 6.60 -24.22 21.82
C ARG A 235 7.60 -24.78 22.83
N ASP A 236 8.60 -23.99 23.22
CA ASP A 236 9.60 -24.39 24.20
C ASP A 236 9.01 -24.66 25.59
N ILE A 237 8.01 -23.89 26.02
CA ILE A 237 7.28 -24.16 27.28
C ILE A 237 6.41 -25.42 27.16
N ALA A 238 5.74 -25.63 26.02
CA ALA A 238 4.81 -26.75 25.84
C ALA A 238 5.51 -28.09 25.59
N GLU A 239 6.60 -28.11 24.83
CA GLU A 239 7.33 -29.32 24.43
C GLU A 239 8.57 -29.59 25.31
N GLY A 240 9.11 -28.56 25.97
CA GLY A 240 10.28 -28.67 26.83
C GLY A 240 9.95 -29.08 28.28
N GLU A 241 10.73 -28.59 29.24
CA GLU A 241 10.57 -28.89 30.66
C GLU A 241 9.49 -28.04 31.36
N GLY A 242 8.77 -27.21 30.60
CA GLY A 242 7.78 -26.29 31.16
C GLY A 242 8.40 -25.19 32.02
N ASP A 243 9.54 -24.63 31.61
CA ASP A 243 10.19 -23.53 32.33
C ASP A 243 9.34 -22.25 32.27
N LEU A 244 8.53 -22.06 33.32
CA LEU A 244 7.63 -20.93 33.46
C LEU A 244 8.32 -19.64 33.88
N THR A 245 9.66 -19.61 34.01
CA THR A 245 10.39 -18.38 34.36
C THR A 245 10.65 -17.49 33.15
N LYS A 246 10.50 -18.00 31.92
CA LYS A 246 10.74 -17.23 30.70
C LYS A 246 9.67 -16.17 30.48
N ARG A 247 10.07 -15.02 29.92
CA ARG A 247 9.22 -13.86 29.65
C ARG A 247 9.52 -13.28 28.26
N LEU A 248 8.51 -12.71 27.61
CA LEU A 248 8.68 -11.98 26.36
C LEU A 248 9.16 -10.56 26.64
N THR A 249 10.05 -10.04 25.79
CA THR A 249 10.50 -8.64 25.89
C THR A 249 9.45 -7.72 25.28
N VAL A 250 8.94 -6.77 26.06
CA VAL A 250 7.98 -5.76 25.57
C VAL A 250 8.74 -4.63 24.86
N GLN A 251 8.84 -4.70 23.52
CA GLN A 251 9.63 -3.76 22.72
C GLN A 251 8.79 -2.67 22.02
N SER A 252 7.46 -2.78 22.02
CA SER A 252 6.55 -1.84 21.36
C SER A 252 5.35 -1.48 22.23
N LYS A 253 4.63 -0.43 21.85
CA LYS A 253 3.35 -0.01 22.47
C LYS A 253 2.14 -0.31 21.56
N ASP A 254 2.32 -1.23 20.61
CA ASP A 254 1.28 -1.67 19.68
C ASP A 254 0.69 -3.03 20.14
N GLU A 255 -0.11 -3.66 19.29
CA GLU A 255 -0.74 -4.94 19.59
C GLU A 255 0.28 -6.08 19.85
N ILE A 256 1.51 -6.00 19.32
CA ILE A 256 2.58 -6.97 19.65
C ILE A 256 3.07 -6.74 21.09
N GLY A 257 3.23 -5.48 21.49
CA GLY A 257 3.62 -5.12 22.86
C GLY A 257 2.56 -5.51 23.88
N GLU A 258 1.29 -5.29 23.54
CA GLU A 258 0.14 -5.70 24.36
C GLU A 258 0.06 -7.23 24.48
N LEU A 259 0.30 -7.97 23.40
CA LEU A 259 0.41 -9.43 23.42
C LEU A 259 1.53 -9.91 24.35
N ALA A 260 2.72 -9.32 24.23
CA ALA A 260 3.86 -9.68 25.08
C ALA A 260 3.59 -9.38 26.56
N SER A 261 2.97 -8.24 26.87
CA SER A 261 2.60 -7.86 28.24
C SER A 261 1.53 -8.80 28.82
N SER A 262 0.51 -9.12 28.04
CA SER A 262 -0.58 -10.02 28.44
C SER A 262 -0.06 -11.45 28.67
N PHE A 263 0.84 -11.92 27.81
CA PHE A 263 1.52 -13.20 27.97
C PHE A 263 2.33 -13.25 29.27
N ASN A 264 3.14 -12.22 29.56
CA ASN A 264 3.91 -12.16 30.80
C ASN A 264 3.02 -12.19 32.05
N THR A 265 1.90 -11.45 32.02
CA THR A 265 0.91 -11.44 33.11
C THR A 265 0.28 -12.83 33.32
N PHE A 266 -0.04 -13.52 32.23
CA PHE A 266 -0.53 -14.91 32.29
C PHE A 266 0.51 -15.85 32.90
N MET A 267 1.78 -15.74 32.51
CA MET A 267 2.88 -16.54 33.06
C MET A 267 3.13 -16.27 34.55
N ASP A 268 3.05 -15.02 34.99
CA ASP A 268 3.14 -14.66 36.40
C ASP A 268 2.03 -15.32 37.21
N THR A 269 0.79 -15.23 36.72
CA THR A 269 -0.39 -15.85 37.34
C THR A 269 -0.24 -17.37 37.42
N LEU A 270 0.21 -18.01 36.33
CA LEU A 270 0.43 -19.45 36.28
C LEU A 270 1.51 -19.90 37.29
N THR A 271 2.59 -19.13 37.40
CA THR A 271 3.68 -19.37 38.36
C THR A 271 3.18 -19.26 39.80
N THR A 272 2.37 -18.25 40.12
CA THR A 272 1.74 -18.08 41.44
C THR A 272 0.80 -19.23 41.78
N ILE A 273 -0.02 -19.69 40.82
CA ILE A 273 -0.94 -20.83 41.01
C ILE A 273 -0.14 -22.10 41.31
N ILE A 274 0.90 -22.40 40.53
CA ILE A 274 1.74 -23.59 40.74
C ILE A 274 2.51 -23.49 42.07
N GLY A 275 3.02 -22.31 42.44
CA GLY A 275 3.64 -22.08 43.74
C GLY A 275 2.67 -22.33 44.90
N SER A 276 1.44 -21.83 44.78
CA SER A 276 0.39 -22.04 45.79
C SER A 276 -0.02 -23.52 45.88
N ALA A 277 -0.10 -24.22 44.75
CA ALA A 277 -0.37 -25.66 44.71
C ALA A 277 0.76 -26.47 45.38
N ARG A 278 2.04 -26.11 45.16
CA ARG A 278 3.19 -26.71 45.85
C ARG A 278 3.13 -26.49 47.36
N LEU A 279 2.86 -25.25 47.80
CA LEU A 279 2.70 -24.93 49.22
C LEU A 279 1.55 -25.74 49.85
N THR A 280 0.41 -25.81 49.18
CA THR A 280 -0.74 -26.60 49.64
C THR A 280 -0.39 -28.08 49.75
N ALA A 281 0.30 -28.65 48.74
CA ALA A 281 0.78 -30.03 48.78
C ALA A 281 1.75 -30.28 49.95
N THR A 282 2.66 -29.34 50.24
CA THR A 282 3.57 -29.45 51.40
C THR A 282 2.84 -29.35 52.74
N HIS A 283 1.80 -28.54 52.85
CA HIS A 283 0.95 -28.49 54.05
C HIS A 283 0.20 -29.81 54.23
N VAL A 284 -0.31 -30.41 53.14
CA VAL A 284 -0.99 -31.72 53.19
C VAL A 284 -0.02 -32.84 53.59
N THR A 285 1.23 -32.83 53.13
CA THR A 285 2.22 -33.85 53.53
C THR A 285 2.82 -33.61 54.92
N GLY A 286 2.86 -32.37 55.41
CA GLY A 286 3.28 -32.03 56.78
C GLY A 286 2.20 -32.22 57.84
N ALA A 287 0.91 -32.15 57.47
CA ALA A 287 -0.22 -32.31 58.38
C ALA A 287 -0.22 -33.66 59.15
N PRO A 288 0.15 -34.81 58.55
CA PRO A 288 0.30 -36.07 59.28
C PRO A 288 1.33 -36.02 60.42
N GLN A 289 2.43 -35.29 60.26
CA GLN A 289 3.46 -35.17 61.30
C GLN A 289 2.96 -34.32 62.47
N GLN A 290 2.25 -33.23 62.18
CA GLN A 290 1.59 -32.43 63.21
C GLN A 290 0.47 -33.22 63.91
N PHE A 291 -0.29 -34.03 63.15
CA PHE A 291 -1.33 -34.90 63.69
C PHE A 291 -0.78 -36.00 64.60
N LEU A 292 0.34 -36.64 64.22
CA LEU A 292 1.03 -37.62 65.05
C LEU A 292 1.58 -36.99 66.33
N GLY A 293 2.13 -35.77 66.26
CA GLY A 293 2.56 -35.01 67.44
C GLY A 293 1.40 -34.69 68.38
N ALA A 294 0.27 -34.22 67.85
CA ALA A 294 -0.93 -33.94 68.62
C ALA A 294 -1.52 -35.22 69.25
N THR A 295 -1.52 -36.34 68.51
CA THR A 295 -1.98 -37.65 69.02
C THR A 295 -1.07 -38.15 70.14
N GLY A 296 0.25 -37.94 70.02
CA GLY A 296 1.22 -38.25 71.08
C GLY A 296 1.00 -37.42 72.35
N GLN A 297 0.75 -36.12 72.21
CA GLN A 297 0.39 -35.26 73.35
C GLN A 297 -0.96 -35.61 73.97
N LEU A 298 -1.95 -36.00 73.14
CA LEU A 298 -3.23 -36.50 73.62
C LEU A 298 -3.03 -37.78 74.42
N ALA A 299 -2.21 -38.71 73.91
CA ALA A 299 -1.88 -39.95 74.60
C ALA A 299 -1.22 -39.67 75.96
N SER A 300 -0.24 -38.76 76.03
CA SER A 300 0.37 -38.38 77.31
C SER A 300 -0.62 -37.73 78.27
N GLY A 301 -1.49 -36.83 77.78
CA GLY A 301 -2.52 -36.19 78.59
C GLY A 301 -3.55 -37.19 79.13
N THR A 302 -3.99 -38.16 78.31
CA THR A 302 -4.88 -39.23 78.77
C THR A 302 -4.21 -40.13 79.82
N GLN A 303 -2.90 -40.36 79.72
CA GLN A 303 -2.15 -41.15 80.70
C GLN A 303 -2.00 -40.40 82.04
N GLU A 304 -1.77 -39.09 82.00
CA GLU A 304 -1.72 -38.23 83.19
C GLU A 304 -3.11 -38.11 83.86
N GLN A 305 -4.16 -38.05 83.06
CA GLN A 305 -5.55 -38.03 83.54
C GLN A 305 -5.95 -39.39 84.15
N ALA A 306 -5.50 -40.51 83.58
CA ALA A 306 -5.67 -41.84 84.15
C ALA A 306 -4.91 -41.99 85.49
N ALA A 307 -3.69 -41.43 85.59
CA ALA A 307 -2.91 -41.40 86.84
C ALA A 307 -3.57 -40.52 87.92
N SER A 308 -4.24 -39.45 87.53
CA SER A 308 -4.99 -38.59 88.46
C SER A 308 -6.30 -39.25 88.93
N GLY A 309 -6.93 -40.09 88.09
CA GLY A 309 -8.13 -40.85 88.46
C GLY A 309 -7.86 -41.93 89.52
N SER A 310 -6.67 -42.55 89.52
CA SER A 310 -6.31 -43.57 90.50
C SER A 310 -6.04 -43.00 91.91
N THR A 311 -5.49 -41.78 91.99
CA THR A 311 -5.26 -41.10 93.28
C THR A 311 -6.56 -40.66 93.94
N ALA A 312 -7.54 -40.17 93.17
CA ALA A 312 -8.87 -39.81 93.68
C ALA A 312 -9.63 -41.00 94.30
N GLY A 313 -9.50 -42.21 93.71
CA GLY A 313 -10.08 -43.42 94.27
C GLY A 313 -9.52 -43.80 95.64
N THR A 314 -8.26 -43.45 95.91
CA THR A 314 -7.55 -43.82 97.15
C THR A 314 -7.79 -42.82 98.29
N GLU A 315 -8.11 -41.56 98.00
CA GLU A 315 -8.51 -40.58 99.03
C GLU A 315 -9.96 -40.76 99.49
N GLY A 316 -10.84 -41.24 98.60
CA GLY A 316 -12.25 -41.52 98.92
C GLY A 316 -12.41 -42.59 100.01
N THR A 317 -11.62 -43.66 99.93
CA THR A 317 -11.60 -44.75 100.93
C THR A 317 -11.11 -44.26 102.29
N LYS A 318 -10.03 -43.47 102.33
CA LYS A 318 -9.49 -42.87 103.57
C LYS A 318 -10.43 -41.87 104.24
N ARG A 319 -11.31 -41.20 103.49
CA ARG A 319 -12.35 -40.30 104.05
C ARG A 319 -13.51 -41.09 104.67
N GLN A 320 -13.84 -42.25 104.12
CA GLN A 320 -14.93 -43.09 104.60
C GLN A 320 -14.56 -43.77 105.93
N GLU A 321 -13.31 -44.21 106.08
CA GLU A 321 -12.77 -44.79 107.31
C GLU A 321 -12.68 -43.77 108.46
N ARG A 322 -12.25 -42.53 108.17
CA ARG A 322 -12.22 -41.44 109.16
C ARG A 322 -13.59 -41.05 109.70
N ARG A 323 -14.65 -41.21 108.91
CA ARG A 323 -16.03 -40.96 109.37
C ARG A 323 -16.55 -42.07 110.29
N ARG A 324 -16.12 -43.32 110.09
CA ARG A 324 -16.50 -44.44 110.97
C ARG A 324 -15.86 -44.32 112.35
N MET A 325 -14.56 -44.03 112.44
CA MET A 325 -13.89 -43.86 113.74
C MET A 325 -14.44 -42.71 114.59
N ARG A 326 -15.00 -41.67 113.95
CA ARG A 326 -15.55 -40.49 114.66
C ARG A 326 -16.92 -40.71 115.30
N ALA A 327 -17.60 -41.82 114.99
CA ALA A 327 -18.96 -42.11 115.48
C ALA A 327 -19.01 -43.07 116.68
N GLU A 328 -17.92 -43.79 116.99
CA GLU A 328 -17.94 -44.89 117.97
C GLU A 328 -17.39 -44.53 119.36
N ASP A 329 -16.62 -43.44 119.54
CA ASP A 329 -16.12 -43.05 120.87
C ASP A 329 -15.88 -41.53 121.01
N PRO A 330 -16.82 -40.76 121.61
CA PRO A 330 -16.69 -39.32 121.79
C PRO A 330 -15.69 -38.89 122.88
N GLY A 331 -15.12 -39.83 123.66
CA GLY A 331 -14.19 -39.51 124.76
C GLY A 331 -12.73 -39.26 124.35
N LEU A 332 -12.32 -39.61 123.12
CA LEU A 332 -10.93 -39.49 122.67
C LEU A 332 -10.59 -38.15 121.99
N ALA A 333 -11.57 -37.29 121.76
CA ALA A 333 -11.37 -35.99 121.09
C ALA A 333 -10.58 -34.98 121.95
N GLU A 334 -10.70 -35.06 123.28
CA GLU A 334 -10.07 -34.11 124.21
C GLU A 334 -8.59 -34.47 124.53
N PHE A 335 -8.19 -35.72 124.30
CA PHE A 335 -6.82 -36.21 124.58
C PHE A 335 -5.83 -35.98 123.41
N ILE A 336 -6.32 -35.80 122.18
CA ILE A 336 -5.46 -35.57 121.00
C ILE A 336 -5.11 -34.08 120.82
N GLU A 337 -5.96 -33.16 121.29
CA GLU A 337 -5.71 -31.71 121.21
C GLU A 337 -4.63 -31.25 122.21
N THR A 338 -4.40 -32.00 123.29
CA THR A 338 -3.35 -31.71 124.28
C THR A 338 -1.94 -32.19 123.86
N LEU A 339 -1.82 -33.10 122.89
CA LEU A 339 -0.53 -33.55 122.35
C LEU A 339 -0.01 -32.67 121.19
N THR A 340 -0.84 -31.81 120.61
CA THR A 340 -0.44 -30.93 119.49
C THR A 340 0.22 -29.62 119.94
N VAL A 341 0.08 -29.23 121.22
CA VAL A 341 0.61 -27.95 121.75
C VAL A 341 2.09 -28.01 122.18
N LYS A 342 2.72 -29.20 122.22
CA LYS A 342 4.10 -29.36 122.75
C LYS A 342 5.20 -29.71 121.75
N GLY A 343 4.93 -29.68 120.46
CA GLY A 343 5.95 -30.01 119.45
C GLY A 343 5.76 -29.26 118.16
N THR A 344 6.04 -27.95 118.14
CA THR A 344 6.45 -27.16 116.96
C THR A 344 6.56 -25.67 117.32
N ASN A 345 7.69 -25.26 117.91
CA ASN A 345 8.09 -23.84 117.96
C ASN A 345 9.62 -23.72 117.94
N GLY A 346 10.15 -22.98 116.96
CA GLY A 346 11.56 -22.63 116.72
C GLY A 346 12.05 -23.20 115.38
N HIS A 347 12.41 -22.46 114.34
CA HIS A 347 12.78 -21.05 114.21
C HIS A 347 12.52 -20.53 112.78
N THR A 348 12.36 -19.21 112.69
CA THR A 348 11.97 -18.35 111.55
C THR A 348 13.15 -17.64 110.85
N HIS A 349 12.83 -16.99 109.71
CA HIS A 349 13.51 -15.89 108.97
C HIS A 349 14.41 -16.29 107.78
N GLY A 350 14.40 -15.65 106.60
CA GLY A 350 13.73 -14.46 106.05
C GLY A 350 14.00 -14.44 104.51
N ASN A 351 13.02 -14.11 103.66
CA ASN A 351 12.70 -12.81 103.04
C ASN A 351 13.68 -12.28 101.95
N GLY A 352 13.10 -11.91 100.80
CA GLY A 352 13.55 -10.87 99.84
C GLY A 352 14.48 -11.33 98.71
N HIS A 353 14.08 -11.37 97.43
CA HIS A 353 13.74 -10.29 96.48
C HIS A 353 14.86 -10.01 95.45
N SER A 354 14.54 -10.27 94.17
CA SER A 354 14.82 -9.48 92.96
C SER A 354 16.17 -8.78 92.75
N HIS A 355 16.81 -9.01 91.59
CA HIS A 355 16.72 -8.14 90.39
C HIS A 355 18.04 -8.11 89.56
N ASN A 356 17.87 -8.32 88.26
CA ASN A 356 18.63 -7.84 87.09
C ASN A 356 20.16 -7.94 87.04
N GLY A 357 20.60 -8.78 86.10
CA GLY A 357 21.84 -8.57 85.35
C GLY A 357 21.66 -7.55 84.22
N PHE A 358 22.72 -6.75 84.05
CA PHE A 358 23.42 -6.45 82.79
C PHE A 358 23.28 -7.62 81.77
N GLU A 359 23.22 -7.48 80.45
CA GLU A 359 24.08 -6.71 79.54
C GLU A 359 23.55 -6.92 78.09
N GLU A 360 23.78 -5.94 77.21
CA GLU A 360 23.92 -6.00 75.75
C GLU A 360 23.35 -7.19 74.93
N LEU A 361 22.33 -6.92 74.09
CA LEU A 361 22.39 -6.90 72.61
C LEU A 361 21.01 -6.67 71.98
#